data_AF-A0A7J8WK19-F1
#
_entry.id   AF-A0A7J8WK19-F1
#
_cell.length_a   1.000
_cell.length_b   1.000
_cell.length_c   1.000
_cell.angle_alpha   90.00
_cell.angle_beta   90.00
_cell.angle_gamma   90.00
#
_symmetry.space_group_name_H-M   'P 1'
#
loop_
_entity.id
_entity.type
_entity.pdbx_description
1 polymer ?
#
loop_
_entity_poly.entity_id
_entity_poly.type
_entity_poly.pdbx_seq_one_letter_code
_entity_poly.pdbx_strand_id
1 'polypeptide(L)' 'MIGSQALVAFSHYNDSMIAYSTSITTYNPSMQPWELSIPVSDISAEYVNEQMIIFGVLGPLGNQTSFNHVW' A
#
# COMPACT_ATOMS: atom_id res chain seq x y z
N MET A 1 7.07 -8.41 7.85
CA MET A 1 6.67 -9.27 8.98
C MET A 1 5.39 -9.99 8.60
N ILE A 2 5.26 -11.27 8.93
CA ILE A 2 4.02 -12.02 8.64
C ILE A 2 2.88 -11.41 9.46
N GLY A 3 1.72 -11.21 8.83
CA GLY A 3 0.54 -10.57 9.43
C GLY A 3 0.46 -9.06 9.24
N SER A 4 1.47 -8.44 8.60
CA SER A 4 1.46 -7.00 8.29
C SER A 4 0.73 -6.70 6.98
N GLN A 5 0.34 -5.43 6.83
CA GLN A 5 -0.25 -4.87 5.62
C GLN A 5 0.71 -3.84 5.03
N ALA A 6 0.74 -3.72 3.71
CA ALA A 6 1.68 -2.85 3.03
C ALA A 6 1.04 -2.14 1.83
N LEU A 7 1.58 -0.97 1.52
CA LEU A 7 1.39 -0.28 0.25
C LEU A 7 2.61 -0.53 -0.62
N VAL A 8 2.37 -0.90 -1.87
CA VAL A 8 3.41 -1.21 -2.85
C VAL A 8 3.25 -0.26 -4.01
N ALA A 9 4.35 0.36 -4.43
CA ALA A 9 4.39 1.16 -5.65
C ALA A 9 5.61 0.80 -6.49
N PHE A 10 5.43 0.82 -7.81
CA PHE A 10 6.51 0.60 -8.77
C PHE A 10 6.20 1.27 -10.11
N SER A 11 7.27 1.55 -10.86
CA SER A 11 7.16 1.99 -12.26
C SER A 11 6.89 0.77 -13.14
N HIS A 12 5.81 0.83 -13.91
CA HIS A 12 5.51 -0.15 -14.93
C HIS A 12 6.30 0.15 -16.22
N TYR A 13 6.45 -0.83 -17.10
CA TYR A 13 7.29 -0.71 -18.30
C TYR A 13 6.84 0.39 -19.28
N ASN A 14 5.61 0.88 -19.13
CA ASN A 14 5.00 1.94 -19.93
C ASN A 14 5.11 3.32 -19.26
N ASP A 15 6.03 3.49 -18.30
CA ASP A 15 6.21 4.69 -17.47
C ASP A 15 4.98 5.09 -16.64
N SER A 16 3.97 4.23 -16.53
CA SER A 16 2.88 4.45 -15.58
C SER A 16 3.28 4.02 -14.18
N MET A 17 2.91 4.83 -13.19
CA MET A 17 3.08 4.47 -11.79
C MET A 17 1.89 3.62 -11.35
N ILE A 18 2.20 2.46 -10.78
CA ILE A 18 1.19 1.58 -10.19
C ILE A 18 1.39 1.59 -8.69
N ALA A 19 0.29 1.75 -7.96
CA ALA A 19 0.27 1.61 -6.51
C ALA A 19 -0.98 0.85 -6.07
N TYR A 20 -0.81 -0.05 -5.11
CA TYR A 20 -1.90 -0.81 -4.52
C TYR A 20 -1.53 -1.32 -3.12
N SER A 21 -2.53 -1.79 -2.41
CA SER A 21 -2.37 -2.45 -1.12
C SER A 21 -2.15 -3.95 -1.26
N THR A 22 -1.38 -4.53 -0.34
CA THR A 22 -1.19 -5.99 -0.26
C THR A 22 -1.05 -6.45 1.20
N SER A 23 -1.28 -7.74 1.43
CA SER A 23 -1.17 -8.38 2.74
C SER A 23 0.03 -9.33 2.78
N ILE A 24 0.87 -9.18 3.80
CA ILE A 24 2.07 -10.01 3.98
C ILE A 24 1.71 -11.21 4.85
N THR A 25 1.17 -12.26 4.24
CA THR A 25 0.71 -13.48 4.95
C THR A 25 1.79 -14.54 5.12
N THR A 26 2.88 -14.46 4.36
CA THR A 26 4.03 -15.39 4.41
C THR A 26 5.34 -14.61 4.22
N TYR A 27 6.48 -15.30 4.34
CA TYR A 27 7.78 -14.72 3.99
C TYR A 27 8.00 -14.56 2.48
N ASN A 28 7.14 -15.16 1.65
CA ASN A 28 7.12 -15.05 0.21
C ASN A 28 5.69 -14.70 -0.24
N PRO A 29 5.20 -13.50 0.08
CA PRO A 29 3.84 -13.09 -0.28
C PRO A 29 3.72 -12.99 -1.81
N SER A 30 2.51 -13.19 -2.35
CA SER A 30 2.26 -13.06 -3.79
C SER A 30 2.41 -11.64 -4.32
N MET A 31 2.45 -10.64 -3.42
CA MET A 31 2.46 -9.21 -3.73
C MET A 31 1.31 -8.80 -4.65
N GLN A 32 0.20 -9.56 -4.66
CA GLN A 32 -0.98 -9.21 -5.44
C GLN A 32 -1.81 -8.16 -4.69
N PRO A 33 -2.61 -7.35 -5.42
CA PRO A 33 -3.59 -6.47 -4.81
C PRO A 33 -4.49 -7.22 -3.83
N TRP A 34 -4.62 -6.68 -2.62
CA TRP A 34 -5.43 -7.27 -1.56
C TRP A 34 -6.08 -6.17 -0.71
N GLU A 35 -7.34 -6.39 -0.34
CA GLU A 35 -8.11 -5.49 0.52
C GLU A 35 -7.59 -5.52 1.96
N LEU A 36 -7.17 -4.36 2.46
CA LEU A 36 -6.63 -4.23 3.80
C LEU A 36 -7.74 -4.17 4.85
N SER A 37 -7.38 -4.50 6.09
CA SER A 37 -8.27 -4.39 7.24
C SER A 37 -8.62 -2.94 7.56
N ILE A 38 -7.72 -2.01 7.22
CA ILE A 38 -8.00 -0.58 7.17
C ILE A 38 -8.11 -0.23 5.68
N PRO A 39 -9.30 0.14 5.18
CA PRO A 39 -9.46 0.48 3.78
C PRO A 39 -8.55 1.65 3.42
N VAL A 40 -7.96 1.58 2.23
CA VAL A 40 -7.16 2.66 1.66
C VAL A 40 -7.76 2.98 0.30
N SER A 41 -8.27 4.20 0.14
CA SER A 41 -8.82 4.69 -1.13
C SER A 41 -7.86 5.66 -1.80
N ASP A 42 -8.15 5.98 -3.06
CA ASP A 42 -7.43 6.98 -3.85
C ASP A 42 -5.91 6.75 -3.89
N ILE A 43 -5.51 5.48 -3.93
CA ILE A 43 -4.10 5.09 -3.96
C ILE A 43 -3.51 5.53 -5.30
N SER A 44 -2.44 6.32 -5.24
CA SER A 44 -1.65 6.70 -6.41
C SER A 44 -0.17 6.79 -6.05
N ALA A 45 0.70 6.83 -7.05
CA ALA A 45 2.12 7.00 -6.85
C ALA A 45 2.75 7.92 -7.88
N GLU A 46 3.84 8.55 -7.48
CA GLU A 46 4.66 9.41 -8.31
C GLU A 46 6.14 9.08 -8.08
N TYR A 47 6.93 9.11 -9.15
CA TYR A 47 8.39 9.01 -9.06
C TYR A 47 9.01 10.31 -9.55
N VAL A 48 9.62 11.06 -8.64
CA VAL A 48 10.22 12.36 -8.92
C VAL A 48 11.50 12.52 -8.11
N ASN A 49 12.54 13.12 -8.70
CA ASN A 49 13.83 13.35 -8.04
C ASN A 49 14.42 12.08 -7.37
N GLU A 50 14.33 10.94 -8.06
CA GLU A 50 14.80 9.64 -7.55
C GLU A 50 14.05 9.14 -6.29
N GLN A 51 12.86 9.67 -6.02
CA GLN A 51 12.03 9.30 -4.87
C GLN A 51 10.70 8.72 -5.34
N MET A 52 10.29 7.61 -4.73
CA MET A 52 8.95 7.04 -4.89
C MET A 52 8.04 7.61 -3.81
N ILE A 53 6.95 8.24 -4.22
CA ILE A 53 5.94 8.84 -3.34
C ILE A 53 4.65 8.06 -3.53
N ILE A 54 4.03 7.63 -2.43
CA ILE A 54 2.72 6.95 -2.43
C ILE A 54 1.72 7.87 -1.74
N PHE A 55 0.61 8.14 -2.43
CA PHE A 55 -0.55 8.85 -1.90
C PHE A 55 -1.67 7.85 -1.64
N GLY A 56 -2.46 8.09 -0.60
CA GLY A 56 -3.63 7.28 -0.29
C GLY A 56 -4.40 7.87 0.88
N VAL A 57 -5.71 7.65 0.89
CA VAL A 57 -6.61 8.07 1.96
C VAL A 57 -6.91 6.86 2.83
N LEU A 58 -6.52 6.95 4.10
CA LEU A 58 -6.77 5.90 5.09
C LEU A 58 -8.16 6.08 5.70
N GLY A 59 -9.01 5.06 5.54
CA GLY A 59 -10.31 5.00 6.20
C GLY A 59 -11.44 4.49 5.31
N PRO A 60 -12.63 4.30 5.88
CA PRO A 60 -13.02 4.62 7.25
C PRO A 60 -12.42 3.65 8.28
N LEU A 61 -11.99 4.16 9.43
CA LEU A 61 -11.38 3.37 10.50
C LEU A 61 -12.39 2.49 11.27
N GLY A 62 -13.68 2.56 10.92
CA GLY A 62 -14.75 1.79 11.57
C GLY A 62 -14.79 2.04 13.08
N ASN A 63 -14.75 0.95 13.87
CA ASN A 63 -14.67 1.01 15.33
C ASN A 63 -13.23 1.13 15.88
N GLN A 64 -12.23 1.16 15.00
CA GLN A 64 -10.82 1.28 15.41
C GLN A 64 -10.46 2.76 15.53
N THR A 65 -9.92 3.15 16.68
CA THR A 65 -9.51 4.55 16.94
C THR A 65 -8.01 4.77 16.82
N SER A 66 -7.23 3.69 16.65
CA SER A 66 -5.77 3.73 16.60
C SER A 66 -5.25 2.57 15.76
N PHE A 67 -4.23 2.83 14.95
CA PHE A 67 -3.46 1.80 14.26
C PHE A 67 -1.98 2.19 14.28
N ASN A 68 -1.10 1.20 14.15
CA ASN A 68 0.32 1.45 13.99
C ASN A 68 0.64 1.53 12.51
N HIS A 69 1.27 2.63 12.12
CA HIS A 69 1.83 2.82 10.80
C HIS A 69 3.35 2.81 10.89
N VAL A 70 4.00 1.96 10.09
CA VAL A 70 5.46 1.85 10.01
C VAL A 70 5.85 1.93 8.53
N TRP A 71 6.84 2.77 8.22
CA TRP A 71 7.52 2.84 6.93
C TRP A 71 8.88 2.16 7.03
#